data_AF-A0A1X1WXK5-F1
#
_entry.id   AF-A0A1X1WXK5-F1
#
_cell.length_a   1.000
_cell.length_b   1.000
_cell.length_c   1.000
_cell.angle_alpha   90.00
_cell.angle_beta   90.00
_cell.angle_gamma   90.00
#
_symmetry.space_group_name_H-M   'P 1'
#
loop_
_entity.id
_entity.type
_entity.pdbx_description
1 polymer ?
#
loop_
_entity_poly.entity_id
_entity_poly.type
_entity_poly.pdbx_seq_one_letter_code
_entity_poly.pdbx_strand_id
1 'polypeptide(L)'
;PAAPPPAQPTGPPPGPAPADDPCATNLAAPEIARAVSELPRDPRSNQAWNPEPLAGNYNECAQLSAVIIKANTNSDNPNTRALLFHQGKFIPTGVPDTYGFNGLDATQTTGDTVALKFSGGVPGLDSVVKFRWNGSGVELIGNTPG
;
A
#
# COMPACT_ATOMS: atom_id res chain seq x y z
N PRO A 1 3.96 -48.10 51.72
CA PRO A 1 4.89 -47.34 50.84
C PRO A 1 4.36 -47.31 49.40
N ALA A 2 3.92 -46.14 48.93
CA ALA A 2 3.41 -45.95 47.56
C ALA A 2 4.52 -45.36 46.67
N ALA A 3 4.71 -45.93 45.48
CA ALA A 3 5.70 -45.47 44.49
C ALA A 3 5.21 -44.22 43.74
N PRO A 4 6.10 -43.30 43.32
CA PRO A 4 5.71 -42.11 42.58
C PRO A 4 5.37 -42.43 41.12
N PRO A 5 4.51 -41.62 40.46
CA PRO A 5 4.14 -41.81 39.06
C PRO A 5 5.25 -41.39 38.09
N PRO A 6 5.30 -41.94 36.87
CA PRO A 6 6.31 -41.59 35.87
C PRO A 6 6.07 -40.18 35.28
N ALA A 7 7.16 -39.44 35.06
CA ALA A 7 7.15 -38.10 34.46
C ALA A 7 6.84 -38.17 32.95
N GLN A 8 5.96 -37.28 32.49
CA GLN A 8 5.64 -37.13 31.06
C GLN A 8 6.77 -36.37 30.33
N PRO A 9 7.14 -36.76 29.09
CA PRO A 9 8.10 -36.01 28.30
C PRO A 9 7.50 -34.67 27.85
N THR A 10 8.16 -33.57 28.22
CA THR A 10 7.89 -32.23 27.68
C THR A 10 8.26 -32.21 26.19
N GLY A 11 7.28 -31.89 25.34
CA GLY A 11 7.51 -31.68 23.91
C GLY A 11 8.49 -30.51 23.66
N PRO A 12 9.17 -30.48 22.50
CA PRO A 12 10.09 -29.41 22.15
C PRO A 12 9.36 -28.05 22.10
N PRO A 13 10.03 -26.95 22.48
CA PRO A 13 9.44 -25.62 22.42
C PRO A 13 9.03 -25.28 20.97
N PRO A 14 7.98 -24.47 20.76
CA PRO A 14 7.64 -23.97 19.43
C PRO A 14 8.88 -23.27 18.83
N GLY A 15 9.23 -23.63 17.60
CA GLY A 15 10.33 -22.99 16.87
C GLY A 15 10.08 -21.49 16.67
N PRO A 16 11.12 -20.70 16.35
CA PRO A 16 10.96 -19.29 16.02
C PRO A 16 9.93 -19.15 14.90
N ALA A 17 8.98 -18.23 15.05
CA ALA A 17 8.11 -17.83 13.95
C ALA A 17 8.99 -17.41 12.75
N PRO A 18 8.57 -17.66 11.50
CA PRO A 18 9.28 -17.13 10.34
C PRO A 18 9.48 -15.63 10.56
N ALA A 19 10.72 -15.15 10.43
CA ALA A 19 10.95 -13.71 10.39
C ALA A 19 10.10 -13.17 9.24
N ASP A 20 9.17 -12.26 9.54
CA ASP A 20 8.41 -11.55 8.51
C ASP A 20 9.40 -11.03 7.48
N ASP A 21 9.26 -11.45 6.22
CA ASP A 21 10.07 -10.93 5.13
C ASP A 21 9.86 -9.42 5.10
N PRO A 22 10.85 -8.58 5.42
CA PRO A 22 10.67 -7.13 5.43
C PRO A 22 10.26 -6.65 4.04
N CYS A 23 10.72 -7.34 3.00
CA CYS A 23 10.40 -7.06 1.62
C CYS A 23 9.02 -7.59 1.17
N ALA A 24 8.21 -8.15 2.06
CA ALA A 24 6.85 -8.55 1.73
C ALA A 24 5.94 -7.33 1.62
N THR A 25 4.88 -7.44 0.83
CA THR A 25 3.87 -6.38 0.78
C THR A 25 3.12 -6.30 2.10
N ASN A 26 3.16 -5.15 2.77
CA ASN A 26 2.50 -4.95 4.06
C ASN A 26 1.64 -3.69 4.07
N LEU A 27 0.33 -3.85 3.85
CA LEU A 27 -0.62 -2.73 3.89
C LEU A 27 -1.03 -2.31 5.32
N ALA A 28 -0.59 -3.05 6.34
CA ALA A 28 -0.78 -2.71 7.75
C ALA A 28 0.44 -1.99 8.34
N ALA A 29 1.43 -1.61 7.51
CA ALA A 29 2.63 -0.94 7.97
C ALA A 29 2.31 0.41 8.64
N PRO A 30 2.88 0.71 9.82
CA PRO A 30 2.61 1.96 10.54
C PRO A 30 3.06 3.19 9.75
N GLU A 31 4.00 3.05 8.82
CA GLU A 31 4.43 4.09 7.88
C GLU A 31 3.28 4.62 7.03
N ILE A 32 2.32 3.77 6.67
CA ILE A 32 1.12 4.17 5.92
C ILE A 32 0.27 5.11 6.76
N ALA A 33 -0.03 4.74 8.00
CA ALA A 33 -0.83 5.57 8.91
C ALA A 33 -0.14 6.91 9.22
N ARG A 34 1.19 6.92 9.34
CA ARG A 34 1.99 8.15 9.49
C ARG A 34 1.89 9.04 8.26
N ALA A 35 2.12 8.46 7.07
CA ALA A 35 2.00 9.18 5.80
C ALA A 35 0.62 9.81 5.65
N VAL A 36 -0.44 9.06 5.94
CA VAL A 36 -1.84 9.53 5.91
C VAL A 36 -2.07 10.71 6.86
N SER A 37 -1.47 10.67 8.05
CA SER A 37 -1.59 11.72 9.07
C SER A 37 -0.87 13.01 8.69
N GLU A 38 0.18 12.93 7.87
CA GLU A 38 0.93 14.09 7.35
C GLU A 38 0.21 14.79 6.18
N LEU A 39 -0.80 14.15 5.58
CA LEU A 39 -1.50 14.71 4.44
C LEU A 39 -2.38 15.90 4.83
N PRO A 40 -2.45 16.93 3.97
CA PRO A 40 -3.52 17.90 4.08
C PRO A 40 -4.88 17.22 3.87
N ARG A 41 -5.92 17.83 4.44
CA ARG A 41 -7.32 17.40 4.24
C ARG A 41 -7.65 17.32 2.75
N ASP A 42 -8.58 16.43 2.41
CA ASP A 42 -9.05 16.26 1.04
C ASP A 42 -9.58 17.59 0.49
N PRO A 43 -9.04 18.12 -0.63
CA PRO A 43 -9.48 19.40 -1.18
C PRO A 43 -10.94 19.39 -1.67
N ARG A 44 -11.52 18.22 -1.98
CA ARG A 44 -12.92 18.13 -2.44
C ARG A 44 -13.94 18.13 -1.31
N SER A 45 -13.68 17.36 -0.24
CA SER A 45 -14.62 17.19 0.87
C SER A 45 -14.23 17.90 2.17
N ASN A 46 -12.99 18.43 2.25
CA ASN A 46 -12.35 18.93 3.47
C ASN A 46 -12.28 17.90 4.62
N GLN A 47 -12.43 16.61 4.30
CA GLN A 47 -12.36 15.52 5.27
C GLN A 47 -10.93 15.03 5.45
N ALA A 48 -10.69 14.40 6.60
CA ALA A 48 -9.46 13.66 6.82
C ALA A 48 -9.43 12.43 5.89
N TRP A 49 -8.24 11.89 5.68
CA TRP A 49 -8.05 10.65 4.94
C TRP A 49 -8.23 9.43 5.86
N ASN A 50 -8.75 8.33 5.32
CA ASN A 50 -8.82 7.06 6.05
C ASN A 50 -7.43 6.41 6.07
N PRO A 51 -6.86 6.08 7.25
CA PRO A 51 -5.59 5.35 7.34
C PRO A 51 -5.65 3.93 6.80
N GLU A 52 -6.85 3.36 6.64
CA GLU A 52 -7.04 2.04 6.06
C GLU A 52 -6.95 2.10 4.53
N PRO A 53 -5.96 1.42 3.93
CA PRO A 53 -5.77 1.45 2.48
C PRO A 53 -6.80 0.60 1.75
N LEU A 54 -7.28 1.08 0.62
CA LEU A 54 -8.17 0.34 -0.29
C LEU A 54 -7.41 -0.71 -1.09
N ALA A 55 -6.21 -0.34 -1.52
CA ALA A 55 -5.33 -1.15 -2.33
C ALA A 55 -3.89 -0.64 -2.18
N GLY A 56 -2.91 -1.47 -2.46
CA GLY A 56 -1.52 -1.04 -2.45
C GLY A 56 -0.56 -2.18 -2.68
N ASN A 57 0.71 -1.83 -2.83
CA ASN A 57 1.84 -2.73 -2.87
C ASN A 57 2.97 -2.25 -1.95
N TYR A 58 2.64 -1.60 -0.82
CA TYR A 58 3.62 -1.06 0.12
C TYR A 58 4.67 -2.11 0.46
N ASN A 59 5.93 -1.75 0.21
CA ASN A 59 7.07 -2.61 0.41
C ASN A 59 8.29 -1.74 0.76
N GLU A 60 8.92 -2.02 1.90
CA GLU A 60 10.07 -1.23 2.36
C GLU A 60 11.34 -1.48 1.53
N CYS A 61 11.42 -2.60 0.81
CA CYS A 61 12.53 -2.94 -0.07
C CYS A 61 12.34 -2.47 -1.52
N ALA A 62 11.12 -2.08 -1.91
CA ALA A 62 10.84 -1.61 -3.26
C ALA A 62 11.37 -0.18 -3.46
N GLN A 63 11.94 0.10 -4.63
CA GLN A 63 12.27 1.47 -5.02
C GLN A 63 11.03 2.34 -5.16
N LEU A 64 9.90 1.78 -5.61
CA LEU A 64 8.64 2.50 -5.63
C LEU A 64 7.51 1.58 -5.23
N SER A 65 6.75 1.98 -4.23
CA SER A 65 5.51 1.33 -3.84
C SER A 65 4.40 2.37 -3.68
N ALA A 66 3.15 1.92 -3.78
CA ALA A 66 1.99 2.77 -3.75
C ALA A 66 0.93 2.22 -2.80
N VAL A 67 0.20 3.14 -2.17
CA VAL A 67 -0.93 2.83 -1.29
C VAL A 67 -2.07 3.78 -1.59
N ILE A 68 -3.21 3.23 -1.95
CA ILE A 68 -4.42 3.99 -2.27
C ILE A 68 -5.28 4.09 -1.03
N ILE A 69 -5.61 5.32 -0.66
CA ILE A 69 -6.50 5.65 0.45
C ILE A 69 -7.74 6.36 -0.08
N LYS A 70 -8.79 6.38 0.72
CA LYS A 70 -10.00 7.17 0.45
C LYS A 70 -10.19 8.25 1.50
N ALA A 71 -10.89 9.31 1.14
CA ALA A 71 -11.39 10.30 2.08
C ALA A 71 -12.32 9.61 3.10
N ASN A 72 -12.22 10.01 4.36
CA ASN A 72 -13.02 9.47 5.46
C ASN A 72 -14.44 10.05 5.42
N THR A 73 -15.24 9.59 4.45
CA THR A 73 -16.60 10.07 4.17
C THR A 73 -17.53 8.90 3.93
N ASN A 74 -18.83 9.10 4.14
CA ASN A 74 -19.88 8.14 3.79
C ASN A 74 -20.42 8.34 2.36
N SER A 75 -19.68 9.06 1.49
CA SER A 75 -20.08 9.23 0.08
C SER A 75 -19.99 7.91 -0.68
N ASP A 76 -20.92 7.66 -1.61
CA ASP A 76 -20.88 6.50 -2.51
C ASP A 76 -19.60 6.47 -3.36
N ASN A 77 -19.08 7.65 -3.71
CA ASN A 77 -17.84 7.82 -4.47
C ASN A 77 -16.90 8.76 -3.69
N PRO A 78 -16.23 8.27 -2.65
CA PRO A 78 -15.28 9.07 -1.89
C PRO A 78 -14.07 9.40 -2.77
N ASN A 79 -13.48 10.59 -2.58
CA ASN A 79 -12.25 10.92 -3.29
C ASN A 79 -11.14 9.96 -2.85
N THR A 80 -10.37 9.43 -3.79
CA THR A 80 -9.24 8.54 -3.52
C THR A 80 -7.94 9.23 -3.87
N ARG A 81 -6.85 8.80 -3.23
CA ARG A 81 -5.50 9.30 -3.50
C ARG A 81 -4.50 8.15 -3.37
N ALA A 82 -3.55 8.06 -4.29
CA ALA A 82 -2.41 7.16 -4.12
C ALA A 82 -1.24 7.89 -3.44
N LEU A 83 -0.78 7.33 -2.33
CA LEU A 83 0.47 7.67 -1.66
C LEU A 83 1.59 6.86 -2.26
N LEU A 84 2.73 7.49 -2.48
CA LEU A 84 3.89 6.87 -3.09
C LEU A 84 5.02 6.82 -2.08
N PHE A 85 5.73 5.70 -2.05
CA PHE A 85 6.79 5.41 -1.10
C PHE A 85 8.04 4.96 -1.84
N HIS A 86 9.19 5.48 -1.43
CA HIS A 86 10.49 5.05 -1.89
C HIS A 86 11.20 4.35 -0.74
N GLN A 87 11.48 3.05 -0.87
CA GLN A 87 12.14 2.26 0.17
C GLN A 87 11.44 2.40 1.54
N GLY A 88 10.11 2.25 1.55
CA GLY A 88 9.26 2.38 2.73
C GLY A 88 9.00 3.82 3.22
N LYS A 89 9.68 4.82 2.64
CA LYS A 89 9.53 6.22 3.04
C LYS A 89 8.54 6.95 2.16
N PHE A 90 7.59 7.64 2.78
CA PHE A 90 6.61 8.45 2.07
C PHE A 90 7.28 9.57 1.27
N ILE A 91 6.77 9.80 0.05
CA ILE A 91 7.24 10.84 -0.87
C ILE A 91 6.20 11.98 -0.89
N PRO A 92 6.38 13.06 -0.11
CA PRO A 92 5.38 14.12 0.02
C PRO A 92 5.37 15.11 -1.16
N THR A 93 6.46 15.21 -1.91
CA THR A 93 6.66 16.20 -2.98
C THR A 93 7.32 15.55 -4.20
N GLY A 94 7.28 16.24 -5.35
CA GLY A 94 7.85 15.68 -6.60
C GLY A 94 7.07 14.48 -7.13
N VAL A 95 5.80 14.37 -6.75
CA VAL A 95 4.85 13.36 -7.21
C VAL A 95 3.77 14.03 -8.04
N PRO A 96 3.38 13.43 -9.19
CA PRO A 96 2.23 13.90 -9.95
C PRO A 96 0.94 13.83 -9.14
N ASP A 97 -0.12 14.45 -9.65
CA ASP A 97 -1.44 14.31 -9.08
C ASP A 97 -1.91 12.85 -9.17
N THR A 98 -2.20 12.24 -8.01
CA THR A 98 -2.56 10.81 -7.89
C THR A 98 -3.99 10.60 -7.38
N TYR A 99 -4.88 11.57 -7.59
CA TYR A 99 -6.27 11.42 -7.19
C TYR A 99 -7.06 10.52 -8.17
N GLY A 100 -8.13 9.91 -7.67
CA GLY A 100 -9.09 9.17 -8.48
C GLY A 100 -8.73 7.71 -8.74
N PHE A 101 -7.47 7.28 -8.58
CA PHE A 101 -7.11 5.86 -8.68
C PHE A 101 -7.73 5.05 -7.54
N ASN A 102 -8.22 3.85 -7.84
CA ASN A 102 -8.89 2.97 -6.88
C ASN A 102 -8.36 1.53 -6.87
N GLY A 103 -7.32 1.24 -7.65
CA GLY A 103 -6.61 -0.04 -7.61
C GLY A 103 -5.21 0.07 -8.19
N LEU A 104 -4.51 -1.06 -8.20
CA LEU A 104 -3.23 -1.23 -8.89
C LEU A 104 -3.33 -2.36 -9.90
N ASP A 105 -2.57 -2.26 -10.97
CA ASP A 105 -2.31 -3.38 -11.87
C ASP A 105 -1.02 -4.10 -11.43
N ALA A 106 -1.19 -5.22 -10.74
CA ALA A 106 -0.08 -6.04 -10.24
C ALA A 106 0.77 -6.65 -11.37
N THR A 107 0.22 -6.81 -12.58
CA THR A 107 0.96 -7.37 -13.73
C THR A 107 1.92 -6.36 -14.34
N GLN A 108 1.65 -5.07 -14.13
CA GLN A 108 2.44 -3.95 -14.66
C GLN A 108 3.22 -3.21 -13.58
N THR A 109 3.09 -3.63 -12.33
CA THR A 109 3.81 -3.10 -11.17
C THR A 109 5.07 -3.92 -10.92
N THR A 110 6.22 -3.25 -10.81
CA THR A 110 7.53 -3.83 -10.54
C THR A 110 8.13 -3.21 -9.26
N GLY A 111 9.40 -3.49 -8.96
CA GLY A 111 10.07 -2.91 -7.80
C GLY A 111 10.31 -1.39 -7.89
N ASP A 112 10.37 -0.83 -9.10
CA ASP A 112 10.66 0.58 -9.38
C ASP A 112 9.51 1.34 -10.07
N THR A 113 8.52 0.60 -10.57
CA THR A 113 7.37 1.11 -11.30
C THR A 113 6.08 0.68 -10.63
N VAL A 114 5.15 1.60 -10.41
CA VAL A 114 3.79 1.32 -9.93
C VAL A 114 2.77 1.66 -11.00
N ALA A 115 1.87 0.73 -11.28
CA ALA A 115 0.79 0.92 -12.23
C ALA A 115 -0.51 1.16 -11.47
N LEU A 116 -0.94 2.42 -11.39
CA LEU A 116 -2.19 2.82 -10.75
C LEU A 116 -3.35 2.64 -11.74
N LYS A 117 -4.43 2.05 -11.24
CA LYS A 117 -5.62 1.72 -12.00
C LYS A 117 -6.80 2.56 -11.51
N PHE A 118 -7.54 3.10 -12.46
CA PHE A 118 -8.88 3.62 -12.24
C PHE A 118 -9.89 2.69 -12.90
N SER A 119 -10.85 2.20 -12.12
CA SER A 119 -12.00 1.45 -12.60
C SER A 119 -13.30 2.18 -12.29
N GLY A 120 -14.09 2.49 -13.32
CA GLY A 120 -15.44 3.03 -13.17
C GLY A 120 -16.50 1.96 -12.87
N GLY A 121 -16.11 0.71 -12.64
CA GLY A 121 -17.02 -0.43 -12.43
C GLY A 121 -17.54 -1.06 -13.72
N VAL A 122 -17.13 -0.56 -14.90
CA VAL A 122 -17.41 -1.20 -16.20
C VAL A 122 -16.22 -2.09 -16.57
N PRO A 123 -16.42 -3.42 -16.70
CA PRO A 123 -15.35 -4.34 -17.07
C PRO A 123 -14.71 -3.96 -18.40
N GLY A 124 -13.37 -3.96 -18.45
CA GLY A 124 -12.60 -3.68 -19.67
C GLY A 124 -12.43 -2.19 -20.02
N LEU A 125 -12.92 -1.26 -19.20
CA LEU A 125 -12.70 0.19 -19.36
C LEU A 125 -11.81 0.77 -18.25
N ASP A 126 -10.92 -0.07 -17.72
CA ASP A 126 -9.97 0.36 -16.69
C ASP A 126 -8.89 1.24 -17.33
N SER A 127 -8.60 2.39 -16.73
CA SER A 127 -7.47 3.24 -17.14
C SER A 127 -6.25 2.93 -16.28
N VAL A 128 -5.09 2.72 -16.90
CA VAL A 128 -3.85 2.41 -16.18
C VAL A 128 -2.80 3.47 -16.46
N VAL A 129 -2.28 4.07 -15.38
CA VAL A 129 -1.21 5.06 -15.41
C VAL A 129 -0.01 4.54 -14.64
N LYS A 130 1.15 4.57 -15.29
CA LYS A 130 2.41 4.06 -14.74
C LYS A 130 3.27 5.20 -14.23
N PHE A 131 3.77 5.01 -13.03
CA PHE A 131 4.70 5.91 -12.36
C PHE A 131 5.99 5.16 -12.06
N ARG A 132 7.14 5.78 -12.28
CA ARG A 132 8.45 5.20 -12.03
C ARG A 132 9.31 6.13 -11.21
N TRP A 133 10.15 5.57 -10.35
CA TRP A 133 11.22 6.32 -9.69
C TRP A 133 12.38 6.57 -10.66
N ASN A 134 12.77 7.84 -10.87
CA ASN A 134 13.85 8.20 -11.80
C ASN A 134 15.21 8.48 -11.12
N GLY A 135 15.32 8.22 -9.82
CA GLY A 135 16.52 8.50 -9.01
C GLY A 135 16.43 9.78 -8.19
N SER A 136 15.51 10.69 -8.50
CA SER A 136 15.28 11.92 -7.71
C SER A 136 13.82 12.14 -7.34
N GLY A 137 12.88 11.62 -8.13
CA GLY A 137 11.45 11.74 -7.88
C GLY A 137 10.65 10.71 -8.66
N VAL A 138 9.33 10.88 -8.61
CA VAL A 138 8.40 10.03 -9.34
C VAL A 138 8.04 10.69 -10.66
N GLU A 139 8.14 9.92 -11.74
CA GLU A 139 7.82 10.36 -13.09
C GLU A 139 6.70 9.52 -13.68
N LEU A 140 5.78 10.15 -14.42
CA LEU A 140 4.75 9.45 -15.18
C LEU A 140 5.37 8.93 -16.48
N ILE A 141 5.41 7.61 -16.66
CA ILE A 141 6.11 6.96 -17.79
C ILE A 141 5.16 6.31 -18.81
N GLY A 142 3.85 6.38 -18.60
CA GLY A 142 2.88 5.93 -19.59
C GLY A 142 1.46 5.96 -19.07
N ASN A 143 0.55 6.49 -19.88
CA ASN A 143 -0.89 6.34 -19.72
C ASN A 143 -1.35 5.44 -20.87
N THR A 144 -1.80 4.22 -20.57
CA THR A 144 -2.36 3.37 -21.61
C THR A 144 -3.88 3.54 -21.52
N PRO A 145 -4.56 4.09 -22.54
CA PRO A 145 -6.00 3.91 -22.61
C PRO A 145 -6.26 2.40 -22.68
N GLY A 146 -7.03 1.89 -21.72
CA GLY A 146 -7.46 0.49 -21.67
C GLY A 146 -8.38 0.13 -22.83
#